data_AF-A0A935MWZ3-F1
#
_entry.id   AF-A0A935MWZ3-F1
#
_cell.length_a   1.000
_cell.length_b   1.000
_cell.length_c   1.000
_cell.angle_alpha   90.00
_cell.angle_beta   90.00
_cell.angle_gamma   90.00
#
_symmetry.space_group_name_H-M   'P 1'
#
loop_
_entity.id
_entity.type
_entity.pdbx_description
1 polymer ?
#
loop_
_entity_poly.entity_id
_entity_poly.type
_entity_poly.pdbx_seq_one_letter_code
_entity_poly.pdbx_strand_id
1 'polypeptide(L)'
;MFIPKLIQVTKEAKDDALTKEYLDRCRSIYPKVKVVYVENSKPELPAHLDAAGRYHHMKGTVLICRRTSSFIETFESPGHIVERMSTMVKSVFNCSSSCEFCYLGKTALRQQYQRLYSNIDDRARNVK
;
A
#
# COMPACT_ATOMS: atom_id res chain seq x y z
N MET A 1 11.04 12.71 -4.29
CA MET A 1 9.73 12.79 -3.59
C MET A 1 8.67 12.20 -4.50
N PHE A 2 7.86 11.24 -4.02
CA PHE A 2 6.77 10.65 -4.80
C PHE A 2 5.46 11.37 -4.47
N ILE A 3 4.69 11.70 -5.51
CA ILE A 3 3.34 12.27 -5.39
C ILE A 3 2.40 11.37 -6.18
N PRO A 4 1.40 10.74 -5.54
CA PRO A 4 0.45 9.89 -6.26
C PRO A 4 -0.41 10.72 -7.20
N LYS A 5 -0.73 10.16 -8.37
CA LYS A 5 -1.70 10.76 -9.31
C LYS A 5 -3.13 10.44 -8.89
N LEU A 6 -3.32 9.27 -8.29
CA LEU A 6 -4.60 8.74 -7.84
C LEU A 6 -4.44 8.16 -6.43
N ILE A 7 -5.34 8.55 -5.54
CA ILE A 7 -5.54 7.92 -4.24
C ILE A 7 -6.90 7.23 -4.26
N GLN A 8 -6.90 5.95 -3.92
CA GLN A 8 -8.09 5.15 -3.76
C GLN A 8 -8.25 4.83 -2.28
N VAL A 9 -9.46 4.99 -1.74
CA VAL A 9 -9.74 4.73 -0.32
C VAL A 9 -10.82 3.68 -0.25
N THR A 10 -10.58 2.56 0.45
CA THR A 10 -11.65 1.57 0.66
C THR A 10 -12.71 2.12 1.58
N LYS A 11 -13.95 1.65 1.43
CA LYS A 11 -15.06 2.07 2.31
C LYS A 11 -14.74 1.95 3.79
N GLU A 12 -14.09 0.87 4.21
CA GLU A 12 -13.81 0.67 5.64
C GLU A 12 -12.76 1.62 6.19
N ALA A 13 -11.85 2.12 5.34
CA ALA A 13 -10.77 3.01 5.73
C ALA A 13 -11.15 4.49 5.67
N LYS A 14 -12.31 4.84 5.09
CA LYS A 14 -12.71 6.22 4.80
C LYS A 14 -12.67 7.12 6.04
N ASP A 15 -13.16 6.62 7.16
CA ASP A 15 -13.36 7.41 8.38
C ASP A 15 -12.22 7.24 9.40
N ASP A 16 -11.14 6.54 9.03
CA ASP A 16 -9.97 6.36 9.88
C ASP A 16 -9.20 7.69 10.04
N ALA A 17 -8.78 7.99 11.26
CA ALA A 17 -7.99 9.20 11.55
C ALA A 17 -6.72 9.27 10.70
N LEU A 18 -6.03 8.13 10.54
CA LEU A 18 -4.81 8.02 9.76
C LEU A 18 -5.07 8.18 8.25
N THR A 19 -6.24 7.79 7.74
CA THR A 19 -6.64 8.08 6.35
C THR A 19 -6.74 9.57 6.11
N LYS A 20 -7.38 10.31 7.02
CA LYS A 20 -7.47 11.77 6.92
C LYS A 20 -6.08 12.42 6.90
N GLU A 21 -5.19 11.98 7.80
CA GLU A 21 -3.81 12.47 7.85
C GLU A 21 -3.06 12.23 6.52
N TYR A 22 -3.18 11.04 5.94
CA TYR A 22 -2.57 10.73 4.64
C TYR A 22 -3.11 11.62 3.52
N LEU A 23 -4.42 11.84 3.47
CA LEU A 23 -5.04 12.69 2.46
C LEU A 23 -4.63 14.15 2.62
N ASP A 24 -4.61 14.67 3.84
CA ASP A 24 -4.22 16.05 4.13
C ASP A 24 -2.75 16.30 3.77
N ARG A 25 -1.86 15.35 4.10
CA ARG A 25 -0.45 15.38 3.69
C ARG A 25 -0.27 15.33 2.17
N CYS A 26 -1.05 14.52 1.47
CA CYS A 26 -0.96 14.46 0.01
C CYS A 26 -1.48 15.75 -0.64
N ARG A 27 -2.59 16.31 -0.14
CA ARG A 27 -3.20 17.54 -0.67
C ARG A 27 -2.36 18.79 -0.40
N SER A 28 -1.65 18.86 0.74
CA SER A 28 -0.76 19.98 1.02
C SER A 28 0.40 20.05 0.03
N ILE A 29 0.87 18.89 -0.46
CA ILE A 29 1.94 18.81 -1.47
C ILE A 29 1.38 18.95 -2.89
N TYR A 30 0.25 18.32 -3.19
CA TYR A 30 -0.38 18.36 -4.51
C TYR A 30 -1.92 18.44 -4.42
N PRO A 31 -2.48 19.66 -4.44
CA PRO A 31 -3.91 19.88 -4.26
C PRO A 31 -4.80 19.22 -5.32
N LYS A 32 -4.25 18.95 -6.51
CA LYS A 32 -4.96 18.33 -7.65
C LYS A 32 -4.95 16.79 -7.62
N VAL A 33 -4.51 16.18 -6.52
CA VAL A 33 -4.53 14.71 -6.39
C VAL A 33 -5.98 14.20 -6.49
N LYS A 34 -6.22 13.24 -7.38
CA LYS A 34 -7.54 12.63 -7.52
C LYS A 34 -7.76 11.65 -6.39
N VAL A 35 -8.85 11.80 -5.64
CA VAL A 35 -9.27 10.86 -4.59
C VAL A 35 -10.56 10.19 -5.03
N VAL A 36 -10.60 8.86 -4.98
CA VAL A 36 -11.81 8.06 -5.26
C VAL A 36 -12.04 7.05 -4.15
N TYR A 37 -13.31 6.78 -3.86
CA TYR A 37 -13.70 5.75 -2.90
C TYR A 37 -14.05 4.47 -3.64
N VAL A 38 -13.55 3.34 -3.15
CA VAL A 38 -13.73 2.02 -3.77
C VAL A 38 -14.31 1.03 -2.79
N GLU A 39 -15.11 0.09 -3.29
CA GLU A 39 -15.73 -0.96 -2.46
C GLU A 39 -14.68 -1.95 -1.93
N ASN A 40 -13.74 -2.34 -2.79
CA ASN A 40 -12.84 -3.44 -2.53
C ASN A 40 -11.39 -2.98 -2.40
N SER A 41 -10.59 -3.72 -1.63
CA SER A 41 -9.13 -3.55 -1.53
C SER A 41 -8.37 -3.99 -2.80
N LYS A 42 -9.10 -4.32 -3.87
CA LYS A 42 -8.60 -4.61 -5.21
C LYS A 42 -9.24 -3.61 -6.17
N PRO A 43 -8.60 -2.47 -6.44
CA PRO A 43 -9.16 -1.48 -7.34
C PRO A 43 -9.21 -2.01 -8.76
N GLU A 44 -10.28 -1.67 -9.47
CA GLU A 44 -10.43 -2.01 -10.88
C GLU A 44 -9.44 -1.18 -11.72
N LEU A 45 -8.75 -1.85 -12.64
CA LEU A 45 -7.82 -1.21 -13.55
C LEU A 45 -8.57 -0.77 -14.83
N PRO A 46 -8.20 0.36 -15.43
CA PRO A 46 -8.82 0.79 -16.68
C PRO A 46 -8.64 -0.25 -17.79
N ALA A 47 -9.75 -0.75 -18.34
CA ALA A 47 -9.75 -1.85 -19.29
C ALA A 47 -9.02 -1.53 -20.62
N HIS A 48 -9.05 -0.26 -21.02
CA HIS A 48 -8.43 0.24 -22.26
C HIS A 48 -6.90 0.28 -22.23
N LEU A 49 -6.28 0.10 -21.06
CA LEU A 49 -4.82 0.10 -20.93
C LEU A 49 -4.24 -1.28 -21.24
N ASP A 50 -3.11 -1.29 -21.92
CA ASP A 50 -2.26 -2.45 -22.13
C ASP A 50 -1.50 -2.83 -20.84
N ALA A 51 -0.67 -3.88 -20.89
CA ALA A 51 0.04 -4.37 -19.70
C ALA A 51 0.99 -3.31 -19.09
N ALA A 52 1.73 -2.60 -19.95
CA ALA A 52 2.65 -1.53 -19.51
C ALA A 52 1.88 -0.33 -18.94
N GLY A 53 0.81 0.10 -19.62
CA GLY A 53 -0.07 1.17 -19.14
C GLY A 53 -0.70 0.85 -17.78
N ARG A 54 -1.16 -0.40 -17.58
CA ARG A 54 -1.66 -0.86 -16.28
C ARG A 54 -0.58 -0.85 -15.20
N TYR A 55 0.64 -1.26 -15.52
CA TYR A 55 1.77 -1.19 -14.60
C TYR A 55 2.06 0.25 -14.15
N HIS A 56 2.19 1.20 -15.09
CA HIS A 56 2.46 2.59 -14.77
C HIS A 56 1.28 3.24 -14.02
N HIS A 57 0.04 2.90 -14.37
CA HIS A 57 -1.14 3.32 -13.64
C HIS A 57 -1.08 2.87 -12.18
N MET A 58 -0.77 1.60 -11.93
CA MET A 58 -0.61 1.07 -10.58
C MET A 58 0.51 1.78 -9.81
N LYS A 59 1.67 2.01 -10.43
CA LYS A 59 2.81 2.71 -9.79
C LYS A 59 2.52 4.17 -9.45
N GLY A 60 1.61 4.81 -10.17
CA GLY A 60 1.08 6.14 -9.87
C GLY A 60 -0.08 6.17 -8.89
N THR A 61 -0.51 5.02 -8.37
CA THR A 61 -1.71 4.87 -7.54
C THR A 61 -1.36 4.44 -6.12
N VAL A 62 -1.98 5.10 -5.14
CA VAL A 62 -1.96 4.71 -3.72
C VAL A 62 -3.33 4.21 -3.34
N LEU A 63 -3.39 3.05 -2.68
CA LEU A 63 -4.58 2.52 -2.03
C LEU A 63 -4.45 2.69 -0.52
N ILE A 64 -5.39 3.40 0.10
CA ILE A 64 -5.56 3.44 1.55
C ILE A 64 -6.64 2.41 1.91
N CYS A 65 -6.29 1.45 2.76
CA CYS A 65 -7.20 0.38 3.15
C CYS A 65 -6.92 -0.09 4.58
N ARG A 66 -7.87 -0.80 5.18
CA ARG A 66 -7.61 -1.52 6.44
C ARG A 66 -6.94 -2.86 6.16
N ARG A 67 -6.01 -3.25 7.03
CA ARG A 67 -5.41 -4.59 7.04
C ARG A 67 -6.23 -5.51 7.94
N THR A 68 -6.63 -6.66 7.41
CA THR A 68 -7.36 -7.68 8.15
C THR A 68 -6.44 -8.75 8.76
N SER A 69 -5.27 -8.98 8.17
CA SER A 69 -4.24 -9.88 8.68
C SER A 69 -3.34 -9.23 9.73
N SER A 70 -2.47 -10.03 10.37
CA SER A 70 -1.45 -9.52 11.28
C SER A 70 -0.59 -8.46 10.60
N PHE A 71 -0.33 -7.37 11.33
CA PHE A 71 0.67 -6.38 10.94
C PHE A 71 2.09 -6.88 11.17
N ILE A 72 2.27 -7.83 12.08
CA ILE A 72 3.53 -8.51 12.32
C ILE A 72 3.72 -9.61 11.29
N GLU A 73 4.78 -9.50 10.52
CA GLU A 73 5.31 -10.58 9.69
C GLU A 73 6.71 -10.95 10.21
N THR A 74 6.90 -12.23 10.54
CA THR A 74 8.21 -12.82 10.76
C THR A 74 8.70 -13.36 9.42
N PHE A 75 9.91 -13.01 9.03
CA PHE A 75 10.54 -13.54 7.83
C PHE A 75 11.82 -14.28 8.20
N GLU A 76 12.14 -15.30 7.41
CA GLU A 76 13.44 -15.96 7.52
C GLU A 76 14.53 -14.95 7.18
N SER A 77 15.53 -14.86 8.05
CA SER A 77 16.70 -14.05 7.75
C SER A 77 17.48 -14.72 6.61
N PRO A 78 18.04 -13.95 5.65
CA PRO A 78 19.02 -14.52 4.74
C PRO A 78 20.26 -14.95 5.53
N GLY A 79 20.40 -16.25 5.82
CA GLY A 79 21.56 -16.83 6.52
C GLY A 79 21.22 -17.72 7.72
N HIS A 80 22.26 -18.22 8.40
CA HIS A 80 22.13 -19.07 9.60
C HIS A 80 21.88 -18.22 10.86
N ILE A 81 20.71 -17.60 10.94
CA ILE A 81 20.28 -16.84 12.13
C ILE A 81 19.05 -17.52 12.71
N VAL A 82 18.88 -17.46 14.04
CA VAL A 82 17.70 -17.99 14.73
C VAL A 82 16.43 -17.52 14.03
N GLU A 83 15.67 -18.48 13.51
CA GLU A 83 14.41 -18.21 12.81
C GLU A 83 13.45 -17.42 13.72
N ARG A 84 12.67 -16.52 13.13
CA ARG A 84 11.61 -15.74 13.81
C ARG A 84 12.06 -14.72 14.85
N MET A 85 13.35 -14.37 14.93
CA MET A 85 13.80 -13.27 15.78
C MET A 85 13.46 -11.87 15.22
N SER A 86 13.43 -11.73 13.90
CA SER A 86 13.14 -10.43 13.25
C SER A 86 11.65 -10.28 13.00
N THR A 87 11.03 -9.35 13.72
CA THR A 87 9.62 -8.95 13.54
C THR A 87 9.56 -7.63 12.79
N MET A 88 8.83 -7.60 11.67
CA MET A 88 8.53 -6.36 10.95
C MET A 88 7.05 -6.00 11.09
N VAL A 89 6.79 -4.73 11.38
CA VAL A 89 5.44 -4.15 11.35
C VAL A 89 5.17 -3.60 9.95
N LYS A 90 4.20 -4.20 9.26
CA LYS A 90 3.87 -3.89 7.88
C LYS A 90 2.84 -2.77 7.78
N SER A 91 3.30 -1.53 7.89
CA SER A 91 2.51 -0.30 7.75
C SER A 91 2.21 0.08 6.30
N VAL A 92 3.07 -0.35 5.38
CA VAL A 92 2.98 -0.11 3.94
C VAL A 92 3.26 -1.40 3.19
N PHE A 93 2.68 -1.54 2.00
CA PHE A 93 3.01 -2.63 1.08
C PHE A 93 3.21 -2.11 -0.34
N ASN A 94 4.13 -2.73 -1.07
CA ASN A 94 4.65 -2.27 -2.37
C ASN A 94 5.34 -0.89 -2.32
N CYS A 95 5.83 -0.47 -3.49
CA CYS A 95 6.59 0.75 -3.67
C CYS A 95 6.21 1.42 -5.00
N SER A 96 6.30 2.75 -5.04
CA SER A 96 6.07 3.57 -6.23
C SER A 96 7.23 3.53 -7.25
N SER A 97 8.41 3.08 -6.83
CA SER A 97 9.57 2.94 -7.72
C SER A 97 9.41 1.79 -8.72
N SER A 98 10.03 1.95 -9.89
CA SER A 98 10.03 1.02 -11.02
C SER A 98 11.39 0.35 -11.22
N CYS A 99 11.97 -0.22 -10.15
CA CYS A 99 13.27 -0.87 -10.24
C CYS A 99 13.20 -2.12 -11.13
N GLU A 100 14.13 -2.25 -12.08
CA GLU A 100 14.18 -3.35 -13.05
C GLU A 100 14.29 -4.72 -12.37
N PHE A 101 15.09 -4.82 -11.31
CA PHE A 101 15.34 -6.06 -10.57
C PHE A 101 14.53 -6.18 -9.28
N CYS A 102 13.38 -5.50 -9.17
CA CYS A 102 12.57 -5.54 -7.96
C CYS A 102 11.99 -6.94 -7.72
N TYR A 103 12.37 -7.59 -6.61
CA TYR A 103 11.84 -8.91 -6.24
C TYR A 103 10.31 -8.88 -6.06
N LEU A 104 9.75 -7.76 -5.59
CA LEU A 104 8.31 -7.56 -5.48
C LEU A 104 7.61 -7.56 -6.86
N GLY A 105 8.34 -7.30 -7.94
CA GLY A 105 7.83 -7.43 -9.30
C GLY A 105 7.43 -8.87 -9.64
N LYS A 106 8.17 -9.85 -9.12
CA LYS A 106 7.90 -11.29 -9.32
C LYS A 106 6.93 -11.87 -8.29
N THR A 107 6.83 -11.29 -7.08
CA THR A 107 5.95 -11.81 -6.02
C THR A 107 4.60 -11.11 -5.92
N ALA A 108 4.50 -9.82 -6.28
CA ALA A 108 3.26 -9.03 -6.26
C ALA A 108 2.62 -8.86 -7.65
N LEU A 109 2.70 -9.90 -8.49
CA LEU A 109 2.42 -9.89 -9.94
C LEU A 109 1.10 -9.26 -10.40
N ARG A 110 0.11 -9.07 -9.52
CA ARG A 110 -1.22 -8.55 -9.89
C ARG A 110 -1.62 -7.27 -9.16
N GLN A 111 -0.83 -6.80 -8.20
CA GLN A 111 -1.22 -5.72 -7.30
C GLN A 111 0.01 -4.91 -6.94
N GLN A 112 0.47 -4.06 -7.85
CA GLN A 112 1.71 -3.29 -7.69
C GLN A 112 1.50 -1.83 -7.28
N TYR A 113 0.25 -1.43 -7.06
CA TYR A 113 -0.06 -0.17 -6.40
C TYR A 113 0.42 -0.19 -4.95
N GLN A 114 0.83 0.97 -4.47
CA GLN A 114 1.27 1.14 -3.09
C GLN A 114 0.06 1.06 -2.16
N ARG A 115 0.16 0.34 -1.06
CA ARG A 115 -0.87 0.25 -0.03
C ARG A 115 -0.42 0.91 1.25
N LEU A 116 -1.27 1.77 1.79
CA LEU A 116 -1.12 2.35 3.12
C LEU A 116 -2.22 1.79 4.02
N TYR A 117 -1.83 1.31 5.20
CA TYR A 117 -2.78 0.73 6.14
C TYR A 117 -3.21 1.74 7.19
N SER A 118 -4.51 1.98 7.28
CA SER A 118 -5.09 3.03 8.14
C SER A 118 -5.37 2.58 9.59
N ASN A 119 -5.38 1.28 9.86
CA ASN A 119 -5.70 0.68 11.15
C ASN A 119 -4.48 0.07 11.87
N ILE A 120 -3.29 0.64 11.67
CA ILE A 120 -2.06 0.13 12.30
C ILE A 120 -2.08 0.27 13.83
N ASP A 121 -2.60 1.39 14.33
CA ASP A 121 -2.60 1.70 15.77
C ASP A 121 -3.53 0.79 16.58
N ASP A 122 -4.63 0.33 15.97
CA ASP A 122 -5.58 -0.58 16.60
C ASP A 122 -4.99 -1.98 16.85
N ARG A 123 -3.92 -2.35 16.12
CA ARG A 123 -3.37 -3.72 16.15
C ARG A 123 -1.89 -3.81 16.54
N ALA A 124 -1.11 -2.73 16.40
CA ALA A 124 0.25 -2.67 16.95
C ALA A 124 0.25 -2.70 18.50
N ARG A 125 -0.88 -2.42 19.16
CA ARG A 125 -1.03 -2.55 20.62
C ARG A 125 -1.28 -3.99 21.10
N ASN A 126 -1.55 -4.93 20.19
CA ASN A 126 -1.85 -6.33 20.51
C ASN A 126 -0.63 -7.26 20.35
N VAL A 127 0.57 -6.70 20.24
CA VAL A 127 1.81 -7.47 20.40
C VAL A 127 1.99 -7.74 21.89
N LYS A 128 1.46 -8.87 22.37
CA LYS A 128 1.83 -9.45 23.66
C LYS A 128 3.05 -10.33 23.50
#